data_AF-A0A352UN26-F1
#
_entry.id   AF-A0A352UN26-F1
#
_cell.length_a   1.000
_cell.length_b   1.000
_cell.length_c   1.000
_cell.angle_alpha   90.00
_cell.angle_beta   90.00
_cell.angle_gamma   90.00
#
_symmetry.space_group_name_H-M   'P 1'
#
loop_
_entity.id
_entity.type
_entity.pdbx_description
1 polymer ?
#
loop_
_entity_poly.entity_id
_entity_poly.type
_entity_poly.pdbx_seq_one_letter_code
_entity_poly.pdbx_strand_id
1 'polypeptide(L)' 'MTREDKQALRIRVRETIKAFDEAYLAESNAAIEQAVLSLNEFRMSERVFTYYSQERECATRKIISE' A
#
# COMPACT_ATOMS: atom_id res chain seq x y z
N MET A 1 3.70 22.90 6.17
CA MET A 1 4.11 22.29 4.88
C MET A 1 3.33 22.95 3.76
N THR A 2 4.03 23.67 2.89
CA THR A 2 3.45 24.43 1.78
C THR A 2 2.98 23.52 0.64
N ARG A 3 2.32 24.08 -0.37
CA ARG A 3 1.95 23.33 -1.59
C ARG A 3 3.19 22.81 -2.32
N GLU A 4 4.25 23.62 -2.35
CA GLU A 4 5.51 23.32 -3.03
C GLU A 4 6.23 22.18 -2.30
N ASP A 5 6.29 22.20 -0.97
CA ASP A 5 6.86 21.12 -0.16
C ASP A 5 6.15 19.78 -0.43
N LYS A 6 4.82 19.80 -0.52
CA LYS A 6 4.01 18.59 -0.83
C LYS A 6 4.30 18.07 -2.23
N GLN A 7 4.49 18.95 -3.20
CA GLN A 7 4.80 18.55 -4.57
C GLN A 7 6.19 17.92 -4.66
N ALA A 8 7.20 18.55 -4.04
CA ALA A 8 8.56 18.01 -3.97
C ALA A 8 8.58 16.63 -3.29
N LEU A 9 7.84 16.47 -2.18
CA LEU A 9 7.74 15.20 -1.48
C LEU A 9 7.12 14.10 -2.35
N ARG A 10 6.03 14.40 -3.08
CA ARG A 10 5.38 13.41 -3.96
C ARG A 10 6.29 12.94 -5.09
N ILE A 11 7.08 13.86 -5.67
CA ILE A 11 8.06 13.50 -6.70
C ILE A 11 9.08 12.54 -6.12
N ARG A 12 9.68 12.90 -4.98
CA ARG A 12 10.68 12.07 -4.30
C ARG A 12 10.16 10.68 -3.96
N VAL A 13 8.96 10.57 -3.39
CA VAL A 13 8.35 9.27 -3.04
C VAL A 13 8.13 8.41 -4.29
N ARG A 14 7.66 8.98 -5.39
CA ARG A 14 7.48 8.23 -6.65
C ARG A 14 8.80 7.74 -7.22
N GLU A 15 9.86 8.54 -7.15
CA GLU A 15 11.20 8.13 -7.58
C GLU A 15 11.74 6.99 -6.71
N THR A 16 11.55 7.06 -5.39
CA THR A 16 11.91 5.96 -4.48
C THR A 16 11.15 4.68 -4.83
N ILE A 17 9.83 4.76 -5.01
CA ILE A 17 9.01 3.58 -5.36
C ILE A 17 9.42 2.98 -6.71
N LYS A 18 9.80 3.80 -7.70
CA LYS A 18 10.33 3.33 -8.98
C LYS A 18 11.67 2.61 -8.87
N ALA A 19 12.46 2.93 -7.85
CA ALA A 19 13.77 2.32 -7.66
C ALA A 19 13.71 0.94 -6.98
N PHE A 20 12.59 0.57 -6.35
CA PHE A 20 12.43 -0.77 -5.79
C PHE A 20 12.43 -1.84 -6.89
N ASP A 21 13.06 -2.98 -6.60
CA ASP A 21 12.99 -4.14 -7.47
C ASP A 21 11.70 -4.94 -7.25
N GLU A 22 11.38 -5.82 -8.20
CA GLU A 22 10.14 -6.61 -8.17
C GLU A 22 10.13 -7.65 -7.03
N ALA A 23 11.29 -8.14 -6.60
CA ALA A 23 11.38 -9.13 -5.52
C ALA A 23 11.00 -8.49 -4.18
N TYR A 24 11.55 -7.32 -3.89
CA TYR A 24 11.20 -6.50 -2.74
C TYR A 24 9.73 -6.14 -2.75
N LEU A 25 9.17 -5.71 -3.89
CA LEU A 25 7.76 -5.37 -3.98
C LEU A 25 6.85 -6.57 -3.72
N ALA A 26 7.19 -7.75 -4.24
CA ALA A 26 6.43 -8.96 -4.00
C ALA A 26 6.44 -9.35 -2.51
N GLU A 27 7.63 -9.34 -1.88
CA GLU A 27 7.78 -9.63 -0.45
C GLU A 27 7.05 -8.61 0.43
N SER A 28 7.26 -7.32 0.16
CA SER A 28 6.64 -6.23 0.90
C SER A 28 5.13 -6.27 0.79
N ASN A 29 4.58 -6.50 -0.40
CA ASN A 29 3.13 -6.64 -0.60
C ASN A 29 2.56 -7.80 0.19
N ALA A 30 3.19 -8.98 0.15
CA ALA A 30 2.74 -10.14 0.91
C ALA A 30 2.74 -9.86 2.43
N ALA A 31 3.79 -9.22 2.94
CA ALA A 31 3.92 -8.86 4.35
C ALA A 31 2.87 -7.83 4.79
N ILE A 32 2.61 -6.79 3.97
CA ILE A 32 1.61 -5.76 4.25
C ILE A 32 0.20 -6.37 4.25
N GLU A 33 -0.15 -7.18 3.26
CA GLU A 33 -1.44 -7.87 3.21
C GLU A 33 -1.64 -8.72 4.47
N GLN A 34 -0.65 -9.55 4.83
CA GLN A 34 -0.74 -10.38 6.03
C GLN A 34 -0.88 -9.55 7.31
N ALA A 35 -0.14 -8.45 7.42
CA ALA A 35 -0.24 -7.55 8.56
C ALA A 35 -1.66 -7.00 8.70
N VAL A 36 -2.26 -6.48 7.61
CA VAL A 36 -3.62 -5.94 7.62
C VAL A 36 -4.65 -7.01 8.02
N LEU A 37 -4.57 -8.22 7.43
CA LEU A 37 -5.47 -9.32 7.74
C LEU A 37 -5.34 -9.84 9.19
N SER A 38 -4.20 -9.55 9.83
CA SER A 38 -3.97 -9.90 11.23
C SER A 38 -4.49 -8.86 12.23
N LEU A 39 -4.80 -7.63 11.78
CA LEU A 39 -5.28 -6.56 12.66
C LEU A 39 -6.64 -6.93 13.24
N ASN A 40 -6.79 -6.70 14.54
CA ASN A 40 -8.05 -6.96 15.23
C ASN A 40 -9.15 -6.03 14.69
N GLU A 41 -8.80 -4.78 14.39
CA GLU A 41 -9.69 -3.79 13.79
C GLU A 41 -10.22 -4.25 12.43
N PHE A 42 -9.37 -4.87 11.61
CA PHE A 42 -9.79 -5.44 10.34
C PHE A 42 -10.77 -6.61 10.55
N ARG A 43 -10.41 -7.56 11.43
CA ARG A 43 -11.22 -8.75 11.72
C ARG A 43 -12.56 -8.47 12.38
N MET A 44 -12.62 -7.41 13.19
CA MET A 44 -13.85 -7.00 13.89
C MET A 44 -14.74 -6.10 13.03
N SER A 45 -14.24 -5.62 11.89
CA SER A 45 -15.01 -4.75 11.00
C SER A 45 -15.99 -5.57 10.16
N GLU A 46 -17.28 -5.25 10.23
CA GLU A 46 -18.30 -5.85 9.36
C GLU A 46 -18.18 -5.35 7.91
N ARG A 47 -17.59 -4.17 7.71
CA ARG A 47 -17.44 -3.52 6.41
C ARG A 47 -16.11 -2.78 6.35
N VAL A 48 -15.35 -3.03 5.30
CA VAL A 48 -14.06 -2.36 5.05
C VAL A 48 -14.12 -1.64 3.71
N PHE A 49 -13.69 -0.38 3.69
CA PHE A 49 -13.44 0.34 2.44
C PHE A 49 -12.01 0.10 1.99
N THR A 50 -11.84 -0.31 0.74
CA THR A 50 -10.53 -0.50 0.12
C THR A 50 -10.56 -0.04 -1.33
N TYR A 51 -9.39 0.06 -1.95
CA TYR A 51 -9.19 0.47 -3.33
C TYR A 51 -8.59 -0.67 -4.14
N TYR A 52 -8.80 -0.67 -5.46
CA TYR A 52 -8.03 -1.52 -6.37
C TYR A 52 -6.66 -0.89 -6.59
N SER A 53 -5.61 -1.55 -6.10
CA SER A 53 -4.23 -1.09 -6.23
C SER A 53 -3.82 -0.92 -7.69
N GLN A 54 -3.17 0.20 -8.02
CA GLN A 54 -2.64 0.50 -9.35
C GLN A 54 -1.10 0.54 -9.36
N GLU A 55 -0.51 0.18 -10.50
CA GLU A 55 0.95 0.25 -10.72
C GLU A 55 1.77 -0.41 -9.59
N ARG A 56 2.49 0.40 -8.80
CA ARG A 56 3.37 -0.03 -7.70
C ARG A 56 2.82 0.39 -6.33
N GLU A 57 1.51 0.62 -6.23
CA GLU A 57 0.83 0.72 -4.95
C GLU A 57 0.83 -0.62 -4.22
N CYS A 58 0.56 -0.60 -2.91
CA CYS A 58 0.48 -1.82 -2.12
C CYS A 58 -0.64 -2.71 -2.64
N ALA A 59 -0.39 -4.01 -2.72
CA ALA A 59 -1.39 -4.98 -3.16
C ALA A 59 -2.59 -4.99 -2.19
N THR A 60 -3.79 -4.83 -2.74
CA THR A 60 -5.05 -4.91 -1.98
C THR A 60 -5.91 -6.09 -2.42
N ARG A 61 -5.43 -6.91 -3.36
CA ARG A 61 -6.22 -7.98 -3.97
C ARG A 61 -6.69 -9.00 -2.93
N LYS A 62 -5.82 -9.43 -2.02
CA LYS A 62 -6.24 -10.40 -0.99
C LYS A 62 -7.27 -9.81 -0.04
N ILE A 63 -7.09 -8.54 0.35
CA ILE A 63 -8.02 -7.82 1.23
C ILE A 63 -9.44 -7.76 0.62
N ILE A 64 -9.55 -7.66 -0.71
CA ILE A 64 -10.84 -7.62 -1.43
C ILE A 64 -11.51 -9.01 -1.48
N SER A 65 -10.73 -10.10 -1.42
CA SER A 65 -11.23 -11.47 -1.56
C SER A 65 -11.58 -12.19 -0.26
N GLU A 66 -11.29 -11.59 0.89
CA GLU A 66 -11.71 -12.08 2.22
C GLU A 66 -13.20 -11.78 2.48
#